data_AF-A0A8B2PLJ2-F1
#
_entry.id   AF-A0A8B2PLJ2-F1
#
_cell.length_a   1.000
_cell.length_b   1.000
_cell.length_c   1.000
_cell.angle_alpha   90.00
_cell.angle_beta   90.00
_cell.angle_gamma   90.00
#
_symmetry.space_group_name_H-M   'P 1'
#
loop_
_entity.id
_entity.type
_entity.pdbx_description
1 polymer ?
#
loop_
_entity_poly.entity_id
_entity_poly.type
_entity_poly.pdbx_seq_one_letter_code
_entity_poly.pdbx_strand_id
1 'polypeptide(L)' 'MSAERIAELRDKIKTIDAALLKLATGDRVVKMSYEGNSTEYQQGDQTLLKDLRQGAQYELIQLTGARRGPFRMAY' A
#
# COMPACT_ATOMS: atom_id res chain seq x y z
N MET A 1 15.17 -12.26 -2.55
CA MET A 1 15.08 -10.79 -2.71
C MET A 1 13.79 -10.28 -3.34
N SER A 2 13.45 -10.53 -4.62
CA SER A 2 12.20 -9.95 -5.18
C SER A 2 10.91 -10.53 -4.57
N ALA A 3 10.86 -11.83 -4.27
CA ALA A 3 9.67 -12.48 -3.73
C ALA A 3 9.33 -12.03 -2.29
N GLU A 4 10.36 -11.84 -1.46
CA GLU A 4 10.22 -11.35 -0.08
C GLU A 4 9.68 -9.92 -0.08
N ARG A 5 10.25 -9.03 -0.91
CA ARG A 5 9.78 -7.65 -1.05
C ARG A 5 8.35 -7.56 -1.57
N ILE A 6 7.98 -8.45 -2.49
CA ILE A 6 6.61 -8.59 -3.00
C ILE A 6 5.64 -9.01 -1.88
N ALA A 7 6.05 -9.93 -1.01
CA ALA A 7 5.26 -10.36 0.14
C ALA A 7 5.09 -9.22 1.16
N GLU A 8 6.17 -8.50 1.48
CA GLU A 8 6.16 -7.31 2.35
C GLU A 8 5.20 -6.23 1.83
N LEU A 9 5.28 -5.90 0.53
CA LEU A 9 4.39 -4.91 -0.07
C LEU A 9 2.92 -5.36 -0.10
N ARG A 10 2.65 -6.65 -0.33
CA ARG A 10 1.28 -7.18 -0.22
C ARG A 10 0.75 -7.08 1.21
N ASP A 11 1.59 -7.40 2.19
CA ASP A 11 1.22 -7.32 3.59
C ASP A 11 0.95 -5.86 4.02
N LYS A 12 1.79 -4.93 3.55
CA LYS A 12 1.59 -3.48 3.69
C LYS A 12 0.23 -3.03 3.14
N ILE A 13 -0.06 -3.39 1.89
CA ILE A 13 -1.31 -3.00 1.22
C ILE A 13 -2.52 -3.55 1.97
N LYS A 14 -2.49 -4.82 2.40
CA LYS A 14 -3.56 -5.42 3.20
C LYS A 14 -3.78 -4.68 4.52
N THR A 15 -2.70 -4.30 5.19
CA THR A 15 -2.76 -3.57 6.46
C THR A 15 -3.36 -2.18 6.26
N ILE A 16 -3.01 -1.49 5.16
CA ILE A 16 -3.61 -0.20 4.79
C ILE A 16 -5.10 -0.36 4.44
N ASP A 17 -5.48 -1.37 3.66
CA ASP A 17 -6.87 -1.65 3.30
C ASP A 17 -7.72 -1.93 4.55
N ALA A 18 -7.19 -2.71 5.51
CA ALA A 18 -7.87 -2.95 6.78
C ALA A 18 -8.04 -1.66 7.60
N ALA A 19 -7.04 -0.77 7.56
CA ALA A 19 -7.13 0.51 8.25
C ALA A 19 -8.15 1.47 7.60
N LEU A 20 -8.14 1.56 6.27
CA LEU A 20 -9.14 2.31 5.51
C LEU A 20 -10.55 1.79 5.75
N LEU A 21 -10.73 0.47 5.83
CA LEU A 21 -12.02 -0.15 6.12
C LEU A 21 -12.52 0.25 7.51
N LYS A 22 -11.66 0.19 8.54
CA LYS A 22 -12.00 0.62 9.90
C LYS A 22 -12.43 2.10 9.94
N LEU A 23 -11.66 2.98 9.32
CA LEU A 23 -11.99 4.40 9.19
C LEU A 23 -13.33 4.61 8.45
N ALA A 24 -13.62 3.79 7.44
CA ALA A 24 -14.87 3.83 6.70
C ALA A 24 -16.07 3.31 7.51
N THR A 25 -15.88 2.33 8.40
CA THR A 25 -16.92 1.84 9.33
C THR A 25 -17.23 2.80 10.48
N GLY A 26 -16.46 3.89 10.63
CA GLY A 26 -16.72 4.94 11.62
C GLY A 26 -15.69 5.02 12.74
N ASP A 27 -14.58 4.26 12.67
CA ASP A 27 -13.44 4.51 13.56
C ASP A 27 -12.89 5.92 13.33
N ARG A 28 -12.65 6.65 14.41
CA ARG A 28 -12.05 7.99 14.36
C ARG A 28 -10.53 7.94 14.20
N VAL A 29 -9.90 6.88 14.70
CA VAL A 29 -8.45 6.67 14.73
C VAL A 29 -8.16 5.19 14.48
N VAL A 30 -7.20 4.92 13.61
CA VAL A 30 -6.70 3.57 13.35
C VAL A 30 -5.19 3.56 13.48
N LYS A 31 -4.69 2.64 14.32
CA LYS A 31 -3.26 2.38 14.45
C LYS A 31 -2.85 1.32 13.44
N MET A 32 -1.91 1.69 12.56
CA MET A 32 -1.32 0.80 11.58
C MET A 32 0.12 0.52 11.98
N SER A 33 0.51 -0.75 12.07
CA SER A 33 1.88 -1.15 12.38
C SER A 33 2.50 -1.82 11.16
N TYR A 34 3.61 -1.28 10.67
CA TYR A 34 4.34 -1.82 9.52
C TYR A 34 5.84 -1.64 9.71
N GLU A 35 6.63 -2.68 9.39
CA GLU A 35 8.09 -2.72 9.60
C GLU A 35 8.53 -2.30 11.02
N GLY A 36 7.74 -2.66 12.04
CA GLY A 36 8.00 -2.30 13.44
C GLY A 36 7.70 -0.85 13.80
N ASN A 37 7.26 -0.03 12.85
CA ASN A 37 6.77 1.33 13.11
C ASN A 37 5.25 1.32 13.24
N SER A 38 4.73 1.93 14.30
CA SER A 38 3.29 2.08 14.51
C SER A 38 2.91 3.53 14.28
N THR A 39 2.12 3.77 13.23
CA THR A 39 1.61 5.10 12.89
C THR A 39 0.10 5.13 13.14
N GLU A 40 -0.36 6.16 13.83
CA GLU A 40 -1.79 6.40 14.05
C GLU A 40 -2.33 7.32 12.95
N TYR A 41 -3.41 6.88 12.31
CA TYR A 41 -4.09 7.60 11.24
C TYR A 41 -5.50 7.95 11.69
N GLN A 42 -5.88 9.21 11.55
CA GLN A 42 -7.21 9.68 11.90
C GLN A 42 -8.14 9.61 10.67
N GLN A 43 -9.43 9.82 10.88
CA GLN A 43 -10.40 9.87 9.78
C GLN A 43 -10.03 10.92 8.71
N GLY A 44 -9.39 12.02 9.10
CA GLY A 44 -8.86 13.04 8.17
C GLY A 44 -7.69 12.54 7.30
N ASP A 45 -7.02 11.46 7.70
CA ASP A 45 -5.88 10.87 6.98
C ASP A 45 -6.31 9.78 5.97
N GLN A 46 -7.61 9.62 5.70
CA GLN A 46 -8.09 8.67 4.69
C GLN A 46 -7.46 8.92 3.31
N THR A 47 -7.24 10.18 2.92
CA THR A 47 -6.56 10.53 1.66
C THR A 47 -5.11 10.06 1.69
N LEU A 48 -4.38 10.35 2.77
CA LEU A 48 -2.99 9.93 2.94
C LEU A 48 -2.84 8.40 2.88
N LEU A 49 -3.75 7.66 3.52
CA LEU A 49 -3.78 6.19 3.47
C LEU A 49 -4.05 5.66 2.05
N LYS A 50 -4.92 6.32 1.28
CA LYS A 50 -5.17 5.94 -0.13
C LYS A 50 -3.95 6.20 -1.00
N ASP A 51 -3.25 7.32 -0.81
CA ASP A 51 -1.98 7.63 -1.49
C ASP A 51 -0.89 6.61 -1.14
N LEU A 52 -0.73 6.27 0.15
CA LEU A 52 0.21 5.25 0.60
C LEU A 52 -0.09 3.87 0.00
N ARG A 53 -1.38 3.50 -0.08
CA ARG A 53 -1.81 2.27 -0.75
C ARG A 53 -1.45 2.27 -2.22
N GLN A 54 -1.75 3.37 -2.94
CA GLN A 54 -1.45 3.49 -4.35
C GLN A 54 0.05 3.42 -4.62
N GLY A 55 0.88 4.10 -3.83
CA GLY A 55 2.34 4.03 -3.93
C GLY A 55 2.86 2.60 -3.76
N ALA A 56 2.44 1.92 -2.69
CA ALA A 56 2.83 0.52 -2.44
C ALA A 56 2.33 -0.44 -3.53
N GLN A 57 1.12 -0.21 -4.04
CA GLN A 57 0.56 -0.98 -5.15
C GLN A 57 1.32 -0.74 -6.46
N TYR A 58 1.75 0.49 -6.72
CA TYR A 58 2.57 0.82 -7.87
C TYR A 58 3.96 0.17 -7.80
N GLU A 59 4.62 0.21 -6.63
CA GLU A 59 5.88 -0.51 -6.40
C GLU A 59 5.70 -2.03 -6.57
N LEU A 60 4.60 -2.59 -6.04
CA LEU A 60 4.27 -4.01 -6.20
C LEU A 60 4.10 -4.35 -7.69
N ILE A 61 3.39 -3.51 -8.45
CA ILE A 61 3.21 -3.67 -9.90
C ILE A 61 4.54 -3.51 -10.64
N GLN A 62 5.45 -2.65 -10.21
CA GLN A 62 6.78 -2.60 -10.84
C GLN A 62 7.58 -3.88 -10.57
N LEU A 63 7.55 -4.40 -9.34
CA LEU A 63 8.28 -5.62 -8.96
C LEU A 63 7.67 -6.90 -9.56
N THR A 64 6.34 -6.98 -9.69
CA THR A 64 5.62 -8.14 -10.27
C THR A 64 5.38 -8.00 -11.77
N GLY A 65 5.21 -6.78 -12.24
CA GLY A 65 4.84 -6.38 -13.60
C GLY A 65 6.00 -5.93 -14.48
N ALA A 66 7.25 -5.91 -14.00
CA ALA A 66 8.43 -5.93 -14.87
C ALA A 66 8.46 -7.14 -15.83
N ARG A 67 7.54 -8.11 -15.69
CA ARG A 67 7.26 -9.17 -16.68
C ARG A 67 6.22 -8.81 -17.75
N ARG A 68 5.75 -7.56 -17.83
CA ARG A 68 5.01 -7.03 -18.98
C ARG A 68 5.74 -5.81 -19.53
N GLY A 69 6.89 -6.10 -20.14
CA GLY A 69 7.51 -5.38 -21.25
C GLY A 69 7.82 -3.89 -21.06
N PRO A 70 8.98 -3.40 -21.54
CA PRO A 70 9.06 -1.97 -21.82
C PRO A 70 7.92 -1.64 -22.79
N PHE A 71 7.10 -0.64 -22.50
CA PHE A 71 6.44 0.10 -23.56
C PHE A 71 7.55 0.78 -24.37
N ARG A 72 8.24 0.00 -25.21
CA ARG A 72 8.80 0.47 -26.47
C ARG A 72 7.58 0.86 -27.30
N MET A 73 7.18 2.12 -27.21
CA MET A 73 6.66 2.77 -28.40
C MET A 73 7.89 3.40 -29.07
N ALA A 74 8.45 2.59 -29.98
CA ALA A 74 9.37 3.06 -31.00
C ALA A 74 8.54 3.76 -32.09
N TYR A 75 9.13 4.83 -32.63
CA TYR A 75 8.71 5.68 -33.76
C TYR A 75 7.55 6.65 -33.52
#